data_AF-A0A6N8HGX1-F1
#
_entry.id   AF-A0A6N8HGX1-F1
#
_cell.length_a   1.000
_cell.length_b   1.000
_cell.length_c   1.000
_cell.angle_alpha   90.00
_cell.angle_beta   90.00
_cell.angle_gamma   90.00
#
_symmetry.space_group_name_H-M   'P 1'
#
loop_
_entity.id
_entity.type
_entity.pdbx_description
1 polymer ?
#
loop_
_entity_poly.entity_id
_entity_poly.type
_entity_poly.pdbx_seq_one_letter_code
_entity_poly.pdbx_strand_id
1 'polypeptide(L)'
;MVNYYCEYCGTKSSSINSLTAGSCIRHPEGKGRHKLYEGSEKSKYQCKYCGTSASSISSLTAGTCIRHPKGSVKGKHSPTL
;
A
#
# COMPACT_ATOMS: atom_id res chain seq x y z
N MET A 1 0.14 -11.62 17.41
CA MET A 1 0.66 -12.04 16.08
C MET A 1 0.90 -10.79 15.27
N VAL A 2 2.12 -10.62 14.75
CA VAL A 2 2.46 -9.47 13.90
C VAL A 2 1.88 -9.66 12.50
N ASN A 3 1.13 -8.67 12.02
CA ASN A 3 0.62 -8.67 10.65
C ASN A 3 1.50 -7.75 9.81
N TYR A 4 2.03 -8.29 8.70
CA TYR A 4 2.78 -7.53 7.73
C TYR A 4 1.88 -7.13 6.58
N TYR A 5 1.95 -5.87 6.17
CA TYR A 5 1.11 -5.35 5.10
C TYR A 5 1.94 -4.98 3.88
N CYS A 6 1.35 -5.08 2.69
CA CYS A 6 1.93 -4.56 1.47
C CYS A 6 1.58 -3.08 1.30
N GLU A 7 2.54 -2.20 1.04
CA GLU A 7 2.27 -0.76 0.83
C GLU A 7 1.49 -0.47 -0.46
N TYR A 8 1.61 -1.34 -1.48
CA TYR A 8 1.01 -1.11 -2.81
C TYR A 8 -0.41 -1.63 -2.94
N CYS A 9 -0.75 -2.71 -2.23
CA CYS A 9 -2.07 -3.34 -2.33
C CYS A 9 -2.77 -3.59 -1.00
N GLY A 10 -2.08 -3.42 0.13
CA GLY A 10 -2.62 -3.70 1.45
C GLY A 10 -2.89 -5.17 1.76
N THR A 11 -2.31 -6.10 0.99
CA THR A 11 -2.30 -7.53 1.35
C THR A 11 -1.68 -7.69 2.73
N LYS A 12 -2.36 -8.42 3.62
CA LYS A 12 -1.84 -8.81 4.92
C LYS A 12 -1.19 -10.19 4.85
N SER A 13 -0.13 -10.42 5.61
CA SER A 13 0.53 -11.72 5.73
C SER A 13 1.13 -11.89 7.12
N SER A 14 1.22 -13.13 7.57
CA SER A 14 1.81 -13.48 8.87
C SER A 14 3.34 -13.42 8.88
N SER A 15 3.98 -13.25 7.72
CA SER A 15 5.44 -13.15 7.58
C SER A 15 5.83 -12.34 6.35
N ILE A 16 6.96 -11.62 6.45
CA ILE A 16 7.54 -10.85 5.34
C ILE A 16 7.89 -11.75 4.16
N ASN A 17 8.40 -12.97 4.44
CA ASN A 17 8.76 -13.93 3.40
C ASN A 17 7.54 -14.32 2.54
N SER A 18 6.41 -14.67 3.17
CA SER A 18 5.19 -15.01 2.45
C SER A 18 4.63 -13.82 1.68
N LEU A 19 4.72 -12.60 2.24
CA LEU A 19 4.30 -11.38 1.55
C LEU A 19 5.14 -11.16 0.29
N THR A 20 6.47 -11.10 0.43
CA THR A 20 7.40 -10.78 -0.66
C THR A 20 7.54 -11.91 -1.68
N ALA A 21 7.23 -13.15 -1.31
CA ALA A 21 7.12 -14.27 -2.26
C ALA A 21 5.92 -14.12 -3.21
N GLY A 22 4.86 -13.42 -2.79
CA GLY A 22 3.68 -13.17 -3.60
C GLY A 22 3.88 -12.08 -4.66
N SER A 23 3.11 -12.20 -5.75
CA SER A 23 3.05 -11.20 -6.83
C SER A 23 2.03 -10.11 -6.52
N CYS A 24 2.44 -8.85 -6.65
CA CYS A 24 1.58 -7.70 -6.40
C CYS A 24 1.02 -7.14 -7.73
N ILE A 25 -0.28 -7.30 -7.95
CA ILE A 25 -0.99 -6.76 -9.12
C ILE A 25 -0.98 -5.22 -9.14
N ARG A 26 -0.90 -4.59 -7.95
CA ARG A 26 -0.87 -3.14 -7.81
C ARG A 26 0.55 -2.58 -7.76
N HIS A 27 1.56 -3.35 -8.16
CA HIS A 27 2.92 -2.87 -8.25
C HIS A 27 3.00 -1.69 -9.25
N PRO A 28 3.74 -0.61 -8.96
CA PRO A 28 3.84 0.54 -9.86
C PRO A 28 4.37 0.20 -11.26
N GLU A 29 5.15 -0.88 -11.37
CA GLU A 29 5.71 -1.40 -12.63
C GLU A 29 4.87 -2.54 -13.25
N GLY A 30 3.69 -2.84 -12.70
CA GLY A 30 2.75 -3.86 -13.20
C GLY A 30 3.16 -5.33 -12.94
N LYS A 31 4.45 -5.64 -12.84
CA LYS A 31 4.97 -6.97 -12.49
C LYS A 31 6.05 -6.84 -11.42
N GLY A 32 5.63 -6.92 -10.16
CA GLY A 32 6.57 -6.91 -9.05
C GLY A 32 6.03 -7.64 -7.84
N ARG A 33 6.91 -7.89 -6.88
CA ARG A 33 6.57 -8.52 -5.61
C ARG A 33 5.86 -7.52 -4.69
N HIS A 34 5.19 -8.01 -3.66
CA HIS A 34 4.67 -7.12 -2.63
C HIS A 34 5.82 -6.39 -1.93
N LYS A 35 5.67 -5.08 -1.74
CA LYS A 35 6.60 -4.27 -0.95
C LYS A 35 6.08 -4.13 0.46
N LEU A 36 6.92 -4.48 1.43
CA LEU A 36 6.60 -4.40 2.84
C LEU A 36 6.32 -2.95 3.23
N TYR A 37 5.19 -2.72 3.88
CA TYR A 37 4.90 -1.47 4.54
C TYR A 37 5.75 -1.36 5.82
N GLU A 38 6.65 -0.39 5.86
CA GLU A 38 7.59 -0.19 6.97
C GLU A 38 6.98 0.51 8.20
N GLY A 39 5.70 0.89 8.13
CA GLY A 39 4.99 1.49 9.25
C GLY A 39 4.37 0.45 10.19
N SER A 40 3.97 0.90 11.38
CA SER A 40 3.23 0.07 12.35
C SER A 40 1.77 -0.11 11.94
N GLU A 41 1.10 -1.14 12.48
CA GLU A 41 -0.34 -1.26 12.32
C GLU A 41 -1.05 -0.07 12.97
N LYS A 42 -1.98 0.55 12.23
CA LYS A 42 -2.78 1.69 12.70
C LYS A 42 -4.24 1.42 12.37
N SER A 43 -5.16 1.91 13.21
CA SER A 43 -6.60 1.86 12.89
C SER A 43 -6.96 2.65 11.63
N LYS A 44 -6.13 3.62 11.24
CA LYS A 44 -6.34 4.45 10.05
C LYS A 44 -5.02 4.69 9.33
N TYR A 45 -5.03 4.44 8.03
CA TYR A 45 -3.92 4.68 7.12
C TYR A 45 -4.20 5.91 6.30
N GLN A 46 -3.23 6.81 6.19
CA GLN A 46 -3.36 8.05 5.45
C GLN A 46 -2.41 8.08 4.26
N CYS A 47 -2.85 8.67 3.15
CA CYS A 47 -2.02 8.85 1.97
C CYS A 47 -1.03 10.01 2.20
N LYS A 48 0.27 9.77 2.03
CA LYS A 48 1.31 10.79 2.23
C LYS A 48 1.23 11.98 1.26
N TYR A 49 0.55 11.81 0.13
CA TYR A 49 0.48 12.84 -0.93
C TYR A 49 -0.77 13.70 -0.88
N CYS A 50 -1.92 13.11 -0.56
CA CYS A 50 -3.21 13.80 -0.61
C CYS A 50 -3.96 13.84 0.72
N GLY A 51 -3.47 13.17 1.76
CA GLY A 51 -4.11 13.13 3.08
C GLY A 51 -5.35 12.22 3.17
N THR A 52 -5.76 11.54 2.10
CA THR A 52 -6.90 10.60 2.14
C THR A 52 -6.66 9.54 3.20
N SER A 53 -7.64 9.33 4.08
CA SER A 53 -7.58 8.30 5.13
C SER A 53 -8.49 7.12 4.83
N ALA A 54 -8.06 5.90 5.15
CA ALA A 54 -8.90 4.70 5.10
C ALA A 54 -8.60 3.76 6.28
N SER A 55 -9.54 2.89 6.61
CA SER A 55 -9.38 1.90 7.70
C SER A 55 -8.39 0.78 7.36
N SER A 56 -7.90 0.70 6.12
CA SER A 56 -6.94 -0.31 5.66
C SER A 56 -6.18 0.17 4.43
N ILE A 57 -4.93 -0.29 4.28
CA ILE A 57 -4.10 0.03 3.10
C ILE A 57 -4.75 -0.48 1.80
N SER A 58 -5.47 -1.60 1.84
CA SER A 58 -6.13 -2.15 0.64
C SER A 58 -7.23 -1.22 0.11
N SER A 59 -8.04 -0.66 1.02
CA SER A 59 -9.04 0.35 0.68
C SER A 59 -8.39 1.66 0.23
N LEU A 60 -7.31 2.08 0.89
CA LEU A 60 -6.57 3.28 0.50
C LEU A 60 -6.01 3.15 -0.93
N THR A 61 -5.34 2.05 -1.22
CA THR A 61 -4.73 1.74 -2.52
C THR A 61 -5.75 1.26 -3.56
N ALA A 62 -7.03 1.13 -3.22
CA ALA A 62 -8.07 0.81 -4.20
C ALA A 62 -8.31 1.99 -5.13
N GLY A 63 -8.27 3.21 -4.60
CA GLY A 63 -8.35 4.44 -5.37
C GLY A 63 -7.03 4.88 -5.99
N THR A 64 -7.15 5.87 -6.86
CA THR A 64 -6.03 6.61 -7.46
C THR A 64 -5.82 7.94 -6.76
N CYS A 65 -4.57 8.31 -6.55
CA CYS A 65 -4.22 9.55 -5.88
C CYS A 65 -4.13 10.71 -6.87
N ILE A 66 -4.92 11.75 -6.63
CA ILE A 66 -4.93 12.99 -7.43
C ILE A 66 -3.65 13.83 -7.29
N ARG A 67 -2.91 13.68 -6.17
CA ARG A 67 -1.68 14.41 -5.88
C ARG A 67 -0.43 13.53 -6.00
N HIS A 68 -0.51 12.44 -6.77
CA HIS A 68 0.59 11.51 -6.90
C HIS A 68 1.77 12.17 -7.67
N PRO A 69 3.04 11.94 -7.27
CA PRO A 69 4.20 12.57 -7.91
C PRO A 69 4.40 12.14 -9.36
N LYS A 70 3.96 10.93 -9.75
CA LYS A 70 3.94 10.48 -11.16
C LYS A 70 2.89 11.22 -12.02
N GLY A 71 2.07 12.09 -11.42
CA GLY A 71 1.00 12.85 -12.07
C GLY A 71 -0.39 12.52 -11.50
N SER A 72 -1.33 13.45 -11.67
CA SER A 72 -2.70 13.33 -11.18
C SER A 72 -3.35 12.05 -11.70
N VAL A 73 -3.85 11.20 -10.79
CA VAL A 73 -4.55 9.93 -11.12
C VAL A 73 -3.63 8.86 -11.76
N LYS A 74 -2.34 9.14 -11.98
CA LYS A 74 -1.38 8.19 -12.57
C LYS A 74 -0.77 7.20 -11.56
N GLY A 75 -1.09 7.34 -10.28
CA GLY A 75 -0.60 6.45 -9.24
C GLY A 75 -1.63 6.19 -8.17
N LYS A 76 -1.42 5.10 -7.43
CA LYS A 76 -2.25 4.70 -6.29
C LYS A 76 -1.92 5.57 -5.07
N HIS A 77 -2.79 5.59 -4.08
CA HIS A 77 -2.44 6.19 -2.79
C HIS A 77 -1.27 5.45 -2.15
N SER A 78 -0.32 6.19 -1.58
CA SER A 78 0.81 5.63 -0.84
C SER A 78 0.59 5.86 0.65
N PRO A 79 0.46 4.80 1.46
CA PRO A 79 0.30 4.95 2.90
C PRO A 79 1.54 5.64 3.49
N THR A 80 1.31 6.54 4.45
CA THR A 80 2.36 7.10 5.31
C THR A 80 2.82 6.05 6.30
N LEU A 81 4.10 6.08 6.71
CA LEU A 81 4.65 5.24 7.77
C LEU A 81 4.03 5.54 9.14
#